data_AF-A0A0K8Q211-F1
#
_entry.id   AF-A0A0K8Q211-F1
#
_cell.length_a   1.000
_cell.length_b   1.000
_cell.length_c   1.000
_cell.angle_alpha   90.00
_cell.angle_beta   90.00
_cell.angle_gamma   90.00
#
_symmetry.space_group_name_H-M   'P 1'
#
loop_
_entity.id
_entity.type
_entity.pdbx_description
1 polymer ?
#
loop_
_entity_poly.entity_id
_entity_poly.type
_entity_poly.pdbx_seq_one_letter_code
_entity_poly.pdbx_strand_id
1 'polypeptide(L)'
;MADKEFSKQLNAAGPGRIFLTSGAVGGLDLLSSGARAEGYDKVTITTTKLPGSLVQPWMNEALVEQIRNARGPLDVYEGSAAEAALLFPKSLNAGAAVAIAVNNWDAVTVRVRADPAAELTSHVIEASGNIGEYRFEIRNKPSEDNPRTSGVVPFAVLRSLESIIGGRGGLI
;
A
#
# COMPACT_ATOMS: atom_id res chain seq x y z
N MET A 1 -4.55 -0.03 -13.49
CA MET A 1 -5.04 0.40 -12.16
C MET A 1 -6.19 -0.51 -11.74
N ALA A 2 -6.57 -0.55 -10.46
CA ALA A 2 -7.73 -1.34 -10.00
C ALA A 2 -9.03 -0.97 -10.75
N ASP A 3 -9.29 0.34 -10.90
CA ASP A 3 -10.38 0.83 -11.74
C ASP A 3 -9.95 0.85 -13.22
N LYS A 4 -10.55 -0.05 -14.01
CA LYS A 4 -10.27 -0.19 -15.45
C LYS A 4 -10.81 0.99 -16.26
N GLU A 5 -11.94 1.57 -15.86
CA GLU A 5 -12.56 2.67 -16.59
C GLU A 5 -11.77 3.96 -16.37
N PHE A 6 -11.41 4.25 -15.11
CA PHE A 6 -10.51 5.36 -14.80
C PHE A 6 -9.14 5.18 -15.50
N SER A 7 -8.60 3.96 -15.54
CA SER A 7 -7.35 3.69 -16.26
C SER A 7 -7.44 4.00 -17.76
N LYS A 8 -8.58 3.72 -18.41
CA LYS A 8 -8.80 4.06 -19.83
C LYS A 8 -8.89 5.58 -20.01
N GLN A 9 -9.66 6.26 -19.17
CA GLN A 9 -9.80 7.71 -19.22
C GLN A 9 -8.44 8.41 -19.04
N LEU A 10 -7.63 7.94 -18.08
CA LEU A 10 -6.31 8.47 -17.81
C LEU A 10 -5.36 8.31 -19.01
N ASN A 11 -5.38 7.14 -19.65
CA ASN A 11 -4.57 6.87 -20.85
C ASN A 11 -5.05 7.67 -22.08
N ALA A 12 -6.34 8.06 -22.12
CA ALA A 12 -6.92 8.84 -23.21
C ALA A 12 -6.86 10.36 -22.97
N ALA A 13 -6.50 10.82 -21.76
CA ALA A 13 -6.58 12.23 -21.35
C ALA A 13 -5.57 13.16 -22.04
N GLY A 14 -4.66 12.64 -22.85
CA GLY A 14 -3.74 13.42 -23.68
C GLY A 14 -2.28 12.98 -23.57
N PRO A 15 -1.34 13.74 -24.17
CA PRO A 15 0.08 13.45 -24.06
C PRO A 15 0.55 13.67 -22.61
N GLY A 16 1.23 12.69 -22.02
CA GLY A 16 1.71 12.80 -20.65
C GLY A 16 2.42 11.54 -20.15
N ARG A 17 2.97 11.62 -18.94
CA ARG A 17 3.58 10.49 -18.22
C ARG A 17 3.02 10.44 -16.81
N ILE A 18 2.66 9.25 -16.37
CA ILE A 18 2.18 8.99 -15.01
C ILE A 18 3.38 8.55 -14.17
N PHE A 19 3.57 9.22 -13.04
CA PHE A 19 4.58 8.84 -12.04
C PHE A 19 3.87 8.48 -10.75
N LEU A 20 4.30 7.38 -10.15
CA LEU A 20 3.80 6.93 -8.86
C LEU A 20 4.89 7.16 -7.82
N THR A 21 4.53 7.85 -6.75
CA THR A 21 5.40 8.01 -5.59
C THR A 21 5.33 6.78 -4.71
N SER A 22 6.41 6.50 -3.97
CA SER A 22 6.44 5.42 -2.97
C SER A 22 5.48 5.64 -1.81
N GLY A 23 5.09 6.90 -1.57
CA GLY A 23 4.14 7.26 -0.53
C GLY A 23 4.62 6.84 0.86
N ALA A 24 3.87 5.96 1.51
CA ALA A 24 4.15 5.51 2.88
C ALA A 24 4.93 4.18 2.96
N VAL A 25 5.36 3.62 1.83
CA VAL A 25 6.11 2.34 1.77
C VAL A 25 7.45 2.51 1.06
N GLY A 26 8.30 1.51 1.16
CA GLY A 26 9.59 1.41 0.46
C GLY A 26 9.75 0.04 -0.22
N GLY A 27 10.84 -0.14 -0.97
CA GLY A 27 11.16 -1.39 -1.67
C GLY A 27 10.40 -1.62 -2.98
N LEU A 28 9.60 -0.64 -3.44
CA LEU A 28 8.84 -0.74 -4.69
C LEU A 28 9.74 -0.84 -5.92
N ASP A 29 10.93 -0.24 -5.86
CA ASP A 29 12.00 -0.35 -6.84
C ASP A 29 12.52 -1.80 -6.99
N LEU A 30 12.80 -2.46 -5.87
CA LEU A 30 13.22 -3.87 -5.87
C LEU A 30 12.06 -4.78 -6.33
N LEU A 31 10.85 -4.52 -5.85
CA LEU A 31 9.65 -5.27 -6.28
C LEU A 31 9.44 -5.15 -7.79
N SER A 32 9.52 -3.93 -8.33
CA SER A 32 9.39 -3.68 -9.76
C SER A 32 10.49 -4.37 -10.57
N SER A 33 11.71 -4.41 -10.04
CA SER A 33 12.83 -5.11 -10.69
C SER A 33 12.62 -6.62 -10.75
N GLY A 34 12.24 -7.26 -9.65
CA GLY A 34 11.95 -8.70 -9.65
C GLY A 34 10.74 -9.07 -10.51
N ALA A 35 9.70 -8.22 -10.54
CA ALA A 35 8.53 -8.40 -11.39
C ALA A 35 8.86 -8.39 -12.89
N ARG A 36 9.88 -7.64 -13.31
CA ARG A 36 10.35 -7.58 -14.70
C ARG A 36 11.15 -8.80 -15.14
N ALA A 37 11.77 -9.51 -14.20
CA ALA A 37 12.65 -10.61 -14.51
C ALA A 37 11.87 -11.92 -14.60
N GLU A 38 11.44 -12.50 -13.47
CA GLU A 38 10.67 -13.76 -13.46
C GLU A 38 9.32 -13.65 -12.74
N GLY A 39 9.02 -12.50 -12.12
CA GLY A 39 7.83 -12.35 -11.29
C GLY A 39 8.02 -12.87 -9.87
N TYR A 40 6.91 -13.01 -9.17
CA TYR A 40 6.84 -13.54 -7.80
C TYR A 40 5.78 -14.62 -7.73
N ASP A 41 6.06 -15.70 -7.00
CA ASP A 41 5.08 -16.73 -6.68
C ASP A 41 4.06 -16.22 -5.67
N LYS A 42 4.51 -15.37 -4.75
CA LYS A 42 3.68 -14.80 -3.70
C LYS A 42 4.13 -13.40 -3.36
N VAL A 43 3.17 -12.48 -3.26
CA VAL A 43 3.37 -11.15 -2.68
C VAL A 43 2.25 -10.88 -1.69
N THR A 44 2.61 -10.51 -0.47
CA THR A 44 1.66 -10.14 0.58
C THR A 44 2.04 -8.80 1.16
N ILE A 45 1.06 -7.93 1.35
CA ILE A 45 1.19 -6.72 2.15
C ILE A 45 0.24 -6.78 3.34
N THR A 46 0.80 -6.80 4.54
CA THR A 46 0.05 -6.69 5.78
C THR A 46 0.11 -5.26 6.28
N THR A 47 -1.05 -4.60 6.42
CA THR A 47 -1.17 -3.28 7.03
C THR A 47 -1.78 -3.43 8.42
N THR A 48 -1.02 -3.07 9.45
CA THR A 48 -1.48 -3.10 10.84
C THR A 48 -1.80 -1.70 11.33
N LYS A 49 -2.97 -1.52 11.94
CA LYS A 49 -3.42 -0.24 12.50
C LYS A 49 -4.19 -0.44 13.80
N LEU A 50 -4.35 0.65 14.54
CA LEU A 50 -5.26 0.70 15.68
C LEU A 50 -6.69 0.40 15.23
N PRO A 51 -7.47 -0.40 15.99
CA PRO A 51 -8.78 -0.89 15.58
C PRO A 51 -9.76 0.21 15.16
N GLY A 52 -9.81 1.32 15.90
CA GLY A 52 -10.72 2.43 15.62
C GLY A 52 -10.52 3.08 14.25
N SER A 53 -9.33 2.95 13.65
CA SER A 53 -9.02 3.52 12.32
C SER A 53 -9.48 2.64 11.14
N LEU A 54 -9.89 1.39 11.41
CA LEU A 54 -10.20 0.40 10.39
C LEU A 54 -11.68 0.25 10.09
N VAL A 55 -12.56 0.78 10.94
CA VAL A 55 -14.02 0.74 10.75
C VAL A 55 -14.41 1.42 9.43
N GLN A 56 -15.10 0.69 8.55
CA GLN A 56 -15.60 1.17 7.26
C GLN A 56 -17.13 1.08 7.18
N PRO A 57 -17.79 1.91 6.34
CA PRO A 57 -19.25 1.90 6.21
C PRO A 57 -19.88 0.59 5.72
N TRP A 58 -19.13 -0.24 4.98
CA TRP A 58 -19.65 -1.52 4.45
C TRP A 58 -19.65 -2.64 5.51
N MET A 59 -18.96 -2.45 6.64
CA MET A 59 -18.85 -3.47 7.68
C MET A 59 -20.17 -3.59 8.44
N ASN A 60 -20.60 -4.83 8.71
CA ASN A 60 -21.75 -5.07 9.57
C ASN A 60 -21.43 -4.79 11.05
N GLU A 61 -22.47 -4.66 11.88
CA GLU A 61 -22.32 -4.32 13.30
C GLU A 61 -21.44 -5.31 14.07
N ALA A 62 -21.60 -6.62 13.79
CA ALA A 62 -20.83 -7.67 14.45
C ALA A 62 -19.32 -7.53 14.18
N LEU A 63 -18.92 -7.27 12.94
CA LEU A 63 -17.52 -7.05 12.57
C LEU A 63 -16.97 -5.77 13.21
N VAL A 64 -17.77 -4.69 13.23
CA VAL A 64 -17.37 -3.44 13.89
C VAL A 64 -17.15 -3.65 15.39
N GLU A 65 -18.03 -4.39 16.05
CA GLU A 65 -17.90 -4.73 17.47
C GLU A 65 -16.66 -5.60 17.72
N GLN A 66 -16.43 -6.61 16.88
CA GLN A 66 -15.25 -7.48 16.97
C GLN A 66 -13.94 -6.69 16.83
N ILE A 67 -13.89 -5.74 15.89
CA ILE A 67 -12.74 -4.85 15.71
C ILE A 67 -12.53 -3.99 16.95
N ARG A 68 -13.57 -3.29 17.42
CA ARG A 68 -13.47 -2.37 18.57
C ARG A 68 -13.08 -3.07 19.87
N ASN A 69 -13.51 -4.32 20.04
CA ASN A 69 -13.26 -5.11 21.25
C ASN A 69 -12.10 -6.11 21.08
N ALA A 70 -11.32 -6.02 20.00
CA ALA A 70 -10.18 -6.89 19.76
C ALA A 70 -9.20 -6.80 20.94
N ARG A 71 -8.84 -7.96 21.51
CA ARG A 71 -7.87 -8.08 22.63
C ARG A 71 -6.45 -8.42 22.17
N GLY A 72 -6.28 -8.61 20.87
CA GLY A 72 -5.02 -8.90 20.20
C GLY A 72 -5.19 -8.72 18.70
N PRO A 73 -4.15 -9.07 17.92
CA PRO A 73 -4.18 -8.94 16.48
C PRO A 73 -5.38 -9.68 15.85
N LEU A 74 -6.13 -8.97 15.02
CA LEU A 74 -7.29 -9.47 14.29
C LEU A 74 -7.17 -9.07 12.82
N ASP A 75 -7.15 -10.06 11.94
CA ASP A 75 -7.24 -9.82 10.49
C ASP A 75 -8.69 -9.49 10.14
N VAL A 76 -8.92 -8.24 9.73
CA VAL A 76 -10.25 -7.72 9.39
C VAL A 76 -10.59 -7.93 7.92
N TYR A 77 -9.55 -8.18 7.11
CA TYR A 77 -9.66 -8.45 5.70
C TYR A 77 -8.42 -9.20 5.21
N GLU A 78 -8.61 -10.17 4.33
CA GLU A 78 -7.58 -10.80 3.52
C GLU A 78 -8.14 -11.11 2.14
N GLY A 79 -7.48 -10.64 1.09
CA GLY A 79 -7.95 -10.81 -0.29
C GLY A 79 -7.07 -10.08 -1.31
N SER A 80 -7.59 -9.85 -2.52
CA SER A 80 -6.80 -9.22 -3.59
C SER A 80 -6.64 -7.71 -3.39
N ALA A 81 -5.55 -7.14 -3.91
CA ALA A 81 -5.34 -5.69 -3.85
C ALA A 81 -6.44 -4.90 -4.59
N ALA A 82 -7.06 -5.49 -5.62
CA ALA A 82 -8.14 -4.87 -6.38
C ALA A 82 -9.42 -4.69 -5.53
N GLU A 83 -9.86 -5.75 -4.85
CA GLU A 83 -11.04 -5.69 -3.99
C GLU A 83 -10.77 -4.82 -2.75
N ALA A 84 -9.60 -4.98 -2.16
CA ALA A 84 -9.21 -4.23 -0.98
C ALA A 84 -9.21 -2.70 -1.24
N ALA A 85 -8.82 -2.25 -2.44
CA ALA A 85 -8.88 -0.84 -2.84
C ALA A 85 -10.32 -0.29 -2.87
N LEU A 86 -11.32 -1.13 -3.15
CA LEU A 86 -12.74 -0.75 -3.13
C LEU A 86 -13.30 -0.72 -1.70
N LEU A 87 -12.92 -1.70 -0.87
CA LEU A 87 -13.38 -1.79 0.52
C LEU A 87 -12.72 -0.75 1.44
N PHE A 88 -11.49 -0.34 1.14
CA PHE A 88 -10.67 0.54 2.00
C PHE A 88 -10.09 1.76 1.24
N PRO A 89 -10.94 2.60 0.60
CA PRO A 89 -10.50 3.65 -0.32
C PRO A 89 -9.63 4.73 0.35
N LYS A 90 -9.73 4.88 1.67
CA LYS A 90 -8.96 5.89 2.43
C LYS A 90 -7.64 5.37 2.99
N SER A 91 -7.42 4.05 2.99
CA SER A 91 -6.39 3.43 3.84
C SER A 91 -5.49 2.41 3.14
N LEU A 92 -5.75 2.08 1.88
CA LEU A 92 -5.04 1.00 1.17
C LEU A 92 -4.17 1.42 -0.04
N ASN A 93 -3.80 2.69 -0.12
CA ASN A 93 -2.87 3.18 -1.16
C ASN A 93 -1.54 2.40 -1.20
N ALA A 94 -1.08 1.90 -0.05
CA ALA A 94 0.11 1.05 0.04
C ALA A 94 -0.06 -0.28 -0.71
N GLY A 95 -1.23 -0.93 -0.59
CA GLY A 95 -1.53 -2.16 -1.32
C GLY A 95 -1.62 -1.93 -2.82
N ALA A 96 -2.26 -0.83 -3.22
CA ALA A 96 -2.28 -0.40 -4.62
C ALA A 96 -0.86 -0.13 -5.18
N ALA A 97 0.01 0.53 -4.41
CA ALA A 97 1.38 0.80 -4.83
C ALA A 97 2.19 -0.49 -5.06
N VAL A 98 2.05 -1.48 -4.17
CA VAL A 98 2.67 -2.80 -4.34
C VAL A 98 2.12 -3.53 -5.56
N ALA A 99 0.80 -3.54 -5.75
CA ALA A 99 0.16 -4.14 -6.91
C ALA A 99 0.63 -3.54 -8.24
N ILE A 100 0.89 -2.22 -8.27
CA ILE A 100 1.43 -1.56 -9.46
C ILE A 100 2.92 -1.90 -9.64
N ALA A 101 3.72 -1.91 -8.57
CA ALA A 101 5.13 -2.29 -8.64
C ALA A 101 5.31 -3.72 -9.19
N VAL A 102 4.49 -4.66 -8.72
CA VAL A 102 4.49 -6.05 -9.19
C VAL A 102 3.82 -6.21 -10.56
N ASN A 103 3.11 -5.17 -11.04
CA ASN A 103 2.33 -5.17 -12.27
C ASN A 103 1.30 -6.33 -12.34
N ASN A 104 0.75 -6.74 -11.19
CA ASN A 104 -0.27 -7.78 -11.08
C ASN A 104 -1.10 -7.56 -9.82
N TRP A 105 -2.35 -7.10 -9.97
CA TRP A 105 -3.22 -6.76 -8.85
C TRP A 105 -3.85 -7.98 -8.17
N ASP A 106 -4.01 -9.08 -8.92
CA ASP A 106 -4.63 -10.30 -8.43
C ASP A 106 -3.62 -11.19 -7.69
N ALA A 107 -2.32 -11.10 -8.02
CA ALA A 107 -1.24 -11.82 -7.34
C ALA A 107 -0.80 -11.20 -6.00
N VAL A 108 -1.23 -9.98 -5.69
CA VAL A 108 -0.91 -9.31 -4.43
C VAL A 108 -2.04 -9.56 -3.43
N THR A 109 -1.74 -10.35 -2.39
CA THR A 109 -2.61 -10.50 -1.24
C THR A 109 -2.47 -9.30 -0.32
N VAL A 110 -3.57 -8.63 0.00
CA VAL A 110 -3.61 -7.58 1.01
C VAL A 110 -4.26 -8.14 2.27
N ARG A 111 -3.57 -7.96 3.40
CA ARG A 111 -4.09 -8.26 4.73
C ARG A 111 -4.21 -6.96 5.51
N VAL A 112 -5.38 -6.73 6.09
CA VAL A 112 -5.63 -5.58 6.98
C VAL A 112 -5.82 -6.11 8.38
N ARG A 113 -5.00 -5.63 9.31
CA ARG A 113 -4.92 -6.14 10.67
C ARG A 113 -5.23 -5.03 11.67
N ALA A 114 -6.24 -5.27 12.50
CA ALA A 114 -6.51 -4.49 13.70
C ALA A 114 -5.64 -5.02 14.84
N ASP A 115 -4.86 -4.16 15.48
CA ASP A 115 -4.08 -4.56 16.65
C ASP A 115 -4.18 -3.47 17.73
N PRO A 116 -4.80 -3.77 18.89
CA PRO A 116 -4.91 -2.82 19.99
C PRO A 116 -3.55 -2.44 20.61
N ALA A 117 -2.50 -3.26 20.40
CA ALA A 117 -1.15 -2.98 20.86
C ALA A 117 -0.30 -2.21 19.82
N ALA A 118 -0.84 -1.88 18.64
CA ALA A 118 -0.10 -1.15 17.63
C ALA A 118 0.17 0.30 18.05
N GLU A 119 1.44 0.65 18.23
CA GLU A 119 1.87 2.03 18.50
C GLU A 119 1.87 2.92 17.25
N LEU A 120 2.15 2.33 16.09
CA LEU A 120 2.24 3.00 14.80
C LEU A 120 1.51 2.21 13.72
N THR A 121 1.07 2.90 12.67
CA THR A 121 0.69 2.20 11.43
C THR A 121 1.93 1.54 10.85
N SER A 122 1.83 0.23 10.59
CA SER A 122 2.91 -0.52 9.95
C SER A 122 2.45 -1.19 8.66
N HIS A 123 3.39 -1.30 7.73
CA HIS A 123 3.26 -2.03 6.49
C HIS A 123 4.40 -3.06 6.43
N VAL A 124 4.03 -4.34 6.37
CA VAL A 124 4.97 -5.43 6.13
C VAL A 124 4.68 -5.96 4.73
N ILE A 125 5.67 -5.86 3.84
CA ILE A 125 5.59 -6.40 2.49
C ILE A 125 6.52 -7.60 2.42
N GLU A 126 5.97 -8.75 2.03
CA GLU A 126 6.68 -10.01 1.87
C GLU A 126 6.51 -10.47 0.43
N ALA A 127 7.61 -10.76 -0.25
CA ALA A 127 7.60 -11.23 -1.64
C ALA A 127 8.59 -12.37 -1.81
N SER A 128 8.18 -13.41 -2.52
CA SER A 128 9.03 -14.59 -2.79
C SER A 128 8.85 -15.05 -4.23
N GLY A 129 9.95 -15.43 -4.86
CA GLY A 129 9.98 -16.03 -6.19
C GLY A 129 11.38 -16.55 -6.53
N ASN A 130 11.58 -16.99 -7.77
CA ASN A 130 12.84 -17.59 -8.23
C ASN A 130 14.09 -16.70 -8.01
N ILE A 131 13.91 -15.38 -8.00
CA ILE A 131 15.01 -14.41 -7.85
C ILE A 131 15.38 -14.18 -6.38
N GLY A 132 14.49 -14.52 -5.44
CA GLY A 132 14.76 -14.45 -4.02
C GLY A 132 13.54 -14.17 -3.16
N GLU A 133 13.81 -13.92 -1.89
CA GLU A 133 12.84 -13.61 -0.85
C GLU A 133 13.14 -12.24 -0.25
N TYR A 134 12.11 -11.41 -0.13
CA TYR A 134 12.22 -10.04 0.35
C TYR A 134 11.20 -9.78 1.44
N ARG A 135 11.63 -9.05 2.46
CA ARG A 135 10.75 -8.52 3.52
C ARG A 135 11.08 -7.06 3.79
N PHE A 136 10.09 -6.20 3.57
CA PHE A 136 10.17 -4.77 3.92
C PHE A 136 9.21 -4.47 5.06
N GLU A 137 9.70 -3.81 6.10
CA GLU A 137 8.87 -3.37 7.20
C GLU A 137 9.01 -1.86 7.40
N ILE A 138 7.89 -1.17 7.27
CA ILE A 138 7.82 0.28 7.40
C ILE A 138 6.87 0.59 8.54
N ARG A 139 7.34 1.36 9.52
CA ARG A 139 6.54 1.86 10.66
C ARG A 139 6.61 3.38 10.65
N ASN A 140 5.53 4.03 10.23
CA ASN A 140 5.53 5.48 10.07
C ASN A 140 4.86 6.16 11.25
N LYS A 141 5.46 7.27 11.67
CA LYS A 141 4.76 8.25 12.50
C LYS A 141 3.70 8.97 11.67
N PRO A 142 2.53 9.29 12.27
CA PRO A 142 1.54 10.13 11.61
C PRO A 142 2.12 11.53 11.31
N SER A 143 1.56 12.20 10.32
CA SER A 143 1.83 13.64 10.10
C SER A 143 1.23 14.44 11.25
N GLU A 144 1.95 15.49 11.70
CA GLU A 144 1.46 16.43 12.72
C GLU A 144 0.21 17.17 12.23
N ASP A 145 0.21 17.62 10.97
CA ASP A 145 -0.91 18.38 10.38
C ASP A 145 -2.11 17.50 9.99
N ASN A 146 -1.86 16.22 9.67
CA ASN A 146 -2.91 15.29 9.30
C ASN A 146 -2.59 13.88 9.82
N PRO A 147 -3.07 13.52 11.03
CA PRO A 147 -2.79 12.23 11.63
C PRO A 147 -3.33 11.01 10.85
N ARG A 148 -4.15 11.23 9.81
CA ARG A 148 -4.66 10.15 8.94
C ARG A 148 -3.64 9.72 7.89
N THR A 149 -2.55 10.47 7.68
CA THR A 149 -1.47 10.13 6.75
C THR A 149 -0.13 10.00 7.46
N SER A 150 0.81 9.28 6.85
CA SER A 150 2.18 9.16 7.34
C SER A 150 2.96 10.45 7.09
N GLY A 151 3.76 10.88 8.06
CA GLY A 151 4.55 12.12 7.98
C GLY A 151 5.56 12.14 6.82
N VAL A 152 6.01 10.98 6.34
CA VAL A 152 6.94 10.86 5.22
C VAL A 152 6.31 11.14 3.85
N VAL A 153 4.98 11.02 3.71
CA VAL A 153 4.30 11.05 2.40
C VAL A 153 4.53 12.37 1.64
N PRO A 154 4.41 13.56 2.25
CA PRO A 154 4.72 14.81 1.54
C PRO A 154 6.16 14.86 1.01
N PHE A 155 7.13 14.36 1.77
CA PHE A 155 8.54 14.33 1.36
C PHE A 155 8.81 13.29 0.27
N ALA A 156 8.08 12.17 0.27
CA ALA A 156 8.14 11.21 -0.83
C ALA A 156 7.66 11.83 -2.16
N VAL A 157 6.63 12.69 -2.11
CA VAL A 157 6.18 13.47 -3.28
C VAL A 157 7.25 14.46 -3.72
N LEU A 158 7.84 15.23 -2.80
CA LEU A 158 8.93 16.17 -3.12
C LEU A 158 10.12 15.45 -3.78
N ARG A 159 10.59 14.33 -3.20
CA ARG A 159 11.66 13.51 -3.78
C ARG A 159 11.31 12.99 -5.18
N SER A 160 10.05 12.62 -5.40
CA SER A 160 9.58 12.16 -6.71
C SER A 160 9.61 13.29 -7.74
N LEU A 161 9.19 14.50 -7.36
CA LEU A 161 9.26 15.68 -8.21
C LEU A 161 10.71 16.05 -8.56
N GLU A 162 11.60 16.06 -7.57
CA GLU A 162 13.04 16.29 -7.76
C GLU A 162 13.64 15.32 -8.79
N SER A 163 13.31 14.02 -8.67
CA SER A 163 13.76 13.00 -9.61
C SER A 163 13.26 13.25 -11.04
N ILE A 164 11.98 13.65 -11.19
CA ILE A 164 11.37 13.90 -12.50
C ILE A 164 11.99 15.14 -13.19
N ILE A 165 12.29 16.20 -12.43
CA ILE A 165 12.85 17.45 -12.96
C ILE A 165 14.38 17.41 -13.11
N GLY A 166 15.04 16.28 -12.76
CA GLY A 166 16.50 16.14 -12.83
C GLY A 166 17.24 16.90 -11.73
N GLY A 167 16.56 17.23 -10.63
CA GLY A 167 17.12 17.93 -9.49
C GLY A 167 18.07 17.04 -8.69
N ARG A 168 19.38 17.19 -8.95
CA ARG A 168 20.53 16.52 -8.28
C ARG A 168 20.62 15.01 -8.51
N GLY A 169 21.83 14.54 -8.84
CA GLY A 169 22.13 13.11 -8.91
C GLY A 169 21.90 12.42 -7.56
N GLY A 170 21.42 11.18 -7.58
CA GLY A 170 21.06 10.40 -6.40
C GLY A 170 20.55 9.00 -6.74
N LEU A 171 20.16 8.22 -5.73
CA LEU A 171 19.52 6.91 -5.92
C LEU A 171 18.25 7.09 -6.78
N ILE A 172 18.16 6.34 -7.87
CA ILE A 172 16.97 6.23 -8.74
C ILE A 172 16.02 5.24 -8.07
#